data_AF-A0A9Q3W8H1-F1
#
_entry.id   AF-A0A9Q3W8H1-F1
#
_cell.length_a   1.000
_cell.length_b   1.000
_cell.length_c   1.000
_cell.angle_alpha   90.00
_cell.angle_beta   90.00
_cell.angle_gamma   90.00
#
_symmetry.space_group_name_H-M   'P 1'
#
loop_
_entity.id
_entity.type
_entity.pdbx_description
1 polymer ?
#
loop_
_entity_poly.entity_id
_entity_poly.type
_entity_poly.pdbx_seq_one_letter_code
_entity_poly.pdbx_strand_id
1 'polypeptide(L)'
;MPTPTIAFLPSRLNQAPVVFRGMTGREVALAAGTGFAVGLIPGTVAAFAFGIAMVPTCGALGAGAVVWFGGGVLRRLRRGRPETWLYRRIAWSLALRGFASRHRFITQSAIYGTRRYASVRAKRRAQPASSTQFQSTQPTQPTQKIRKGSGS
;
A
#
# COMPACT_ATOMS: atom_id res chain seq x y z
N MET A 1 20.16 -29.73 21.84
CA MET A 1 19.96 -29.76 20.37
C MET A 1 19.90 -28.32 19.88
N PRO A 2 20.81 -27.86 19.00
CA PRO A 2 20.74 -26.48 18.51
C PRO A 2 19.53 -26.31 17.59
N THR A 3 18.67 -25.35 17.92
CA THR A 3 17.50 -24.96 17.11
C THR A 3 17.98 -24.29 15.81
N PRO A 4 17.56 -24.75 14.62
CA PRO A 4 17.88 -24.05 13.39
C PRO A 4 17.19 -22.69 13.39
N THR A 5 17.97 -21.64 13.65
CA THR A 5 17.51 -20.25 13.51
C THR A 5 17.39 -19.97 12.02
N ILE A 6 16.16 -19.82 11.53
CA ILE A 6 15.88 -19.59 10.12
C ILE A 6 16.46 -18.21 9.74
N ALA A 7 17.62 -18.22 9.08
CA ALA A 7 18.40 -17.04 8.72
C ALA A 7 17.74 -16.14 7.64
N PHE A 8 16.56 -16.53 7.15
CA PHE A 8 15.88 -15.87 6.05
C PHE A 8 14.42 -15.62 6.42
N LEU A 9 14.13 -14.39 6.83
CA LEU A 9 12.79 -13.84 6.71
C LEU A 9 12.63 -13.36 5.26
N PRO A 10 11.86 -14.04 4.40
CA PRO A 10 11.80 -13.68 2.99
C PRO A 10 11.07 -12.35 2.82
N SER A 11 11.82 -11.25 2.84
CA SER A 11 11.34 -9.89 2.53
C SER A 11 10.74 -9.81 1.13
N ARG A 12 11.10 -10.75 0.25
CA ARG A 12 10.55 -10.96 -1.10
C ARG A 12 9.11 -11.45 -1.14
N LEU A 13 8.61 -12.10 -0.08
CA LEU A 13 7.25 -12.67 -0.08
C LEU A 13 6.17 -11.57 -0.16
N ASN A 14 6.46 -10.39 0.37
CA ASN A 14 5.52 -9.26 0.40
C ASN A 14 5.83 -8.20 -0.68
N GLN A 15 6.79 -8.46 -1.58
CA GLN A 15 7.09 -7.53 -2.66
C GLN A 15 6.12 -7.77 -3.82
N ALA A 16 5.64 -6.67 -4.41
CA ALA A 16 4.73 -6.76 -5.54
C ALA A 16 5.41 -7.50 -6.69
N PRO A 17 4.76 -8.52 -7.28
CA PRO A 17 5.36 -9.30 -8.35
C PRO A 17 5.64 -8.40 -9.57
N VAL A 18 6.79 -8.63 -10.20
CA VAL A 18 7.17 -7.98 -11.45
C VAL A 18 6.44 -8.64 -12.61
N VAL A 19 5.69 -7.86 -13.39
CA VAL A 19 4.80 -8.36 -14.46
C VAL A 19 5.39 -8.08 -15.85
N PHE A 20 6.06 -6.93 -16.05
CA PHE A 20 6.59 -6.57 -17.37
C PHE A 20 7.87 -5.73 -17.29
N ARG A 21 8.99 -6.17 -17.90
CA ARG A 21 10.30 -5.44 -17.94
C ARG A 21 10.81 -4.91 -16.58
N GLY A 22 10.39 -5.51 -15.46
CA GLY A 22 10.74 -5.08 -14.10
C GLY A 22 9.78 -4.06 -13.45
N MET A 23 8.65 -3.76 -14.12
CA MET A 23 7.51 -3.05 -13.54
C MET A 23 6.57 -3.97 -12.76
N THR A 24 6.05 -3.46 -11.66
CA THR A 24 4.91 -4.03 -10.94
C THR A 24 3.63 -3.83 -11.75
N GLY A 25 2.63 -4.72 -11.60
CA GLY A 25 1.37 -4.63 -12.38
C GLY A 25 0.66 -3.28 -12.27
N ARG A 26 0.74 -2.62 -11.10
CA ARG A 26 0.16 -1.27 -10.89
C ARG A 26 0.90 -0.17 -11.66
N GLU A 27 2.22 -0.30 -11.83
CA GLU A 27 2.99 0.65 -12.62
C GLU A 27 2.69 0.50 -14.10
N VAL A 28 2.53 -0.73 -14.59
CA VAL A 28 2.09 -0.99 -15.97
C VAL A 28 0.70 -0.40 -16.19
N ALA A 29 -0.24 -0.60 -15.27
CA ALA A 29 -1.58 -0.04 -15.37
C ALA A 29 -1.58 1.49 -15.38
N LEU A 30 -0.75 2.13 -14.54
CA LEU A 30 -0.61 3.60 -14.52
C LEU A 30 0.03 4.12 -15.81
N ALA A 31 1.09 3.47 -16.30
CA ALA A 31 1.75 3.80 -17.55
C ALA A 31 0.81 3.65 -18.76
N ALA A 32 0.08 2.54 -18.82
CA ALA A 32 -0.91 2.29 -19.86
C ALA A 32 -2.04 3.32 -19.81
N GLY A 33 -2.60 3.61 -18.63
CA GLY A 33 -3.68 4.58 -18.48
C GLY A 33 -3.24 6.01 -18.83
N THR A 34 -2.03 6.42 -18.43
CA THR A 34 -1.49 7.74 -18.80
C THR A 34 -1.17 7.82 -20.29
N GLY A 35 -0.55 6.79 -20.87
CA GLY A 35 -0.32 6.72 -22.32
C GLY A 35 -1.60 6.70 -23.13
N PHE A 36 -2.64 6.00 -22.64
CA PHE A 36 -3.96 6.00 -23.25
C PHE A 36 -4.57 7.40 -23.22
N ALA A 37 -4.62 8.05 -22.06
CA ALA A 37 -5.17 9.41 -21.91
C ALA A 37 -4.45 10.43 -22.80
N VAL A 38 -3.11 10.35 -22.89
CA VAL A 38 -2.33 11.21 -23.79
C VAL A 38 -2.62 10.87 -25.26
N GLY A 39 -2.73 9.59 -25.61
CA GLY A 39 -3.04 9.11 -26.96
C GLY A 39 -4.45 9.46 -27.44
N LEU A 40 -5.39 9.73 -26.53
CA LEU A 40 -6.72 10.22 -26.90
C LEU A 40 -6.67 11.63 -27.50
N ILE A 41 -5.69 12.47 -27.15
CA ILE A 41 -5.58 13.84 -27.67
C ILE A 41 -5.38 13.84 -29.20
N PRO A 42 -4.34 13.17 -29.77
CA PRO A 42 -4.24 13.05 -31.22
C PRO A 42 -5.34 12.17 -31.80
N GLY A 43 -5.87 11.19 -31.04
CA GLY A 43 -6.97 10.33 -31.48
C GLY A 43 -8.26 11.09 -31.75
N THR A 44 -8.63 12.05 -30.91
CA THR A 44 -9.81 12.90 -31.12
C THR A 44 -9.61 13.82 -32.31
N VAL A 45 -8.43 14.40 -32.49
CA VAL A 45 -8.10 15.22 -33.67
C VAL A 45 -8.17 14.37 -34.95
N ALA A 46 -7.57 13.17 -34.95
CA ALA A 46 -7.61 12.25 -36.08
C ALA A 46 -9.02 11.73 -36.38
N ALA A 47 -9.90 11.66 -35.38
CA ALA A 47 -11.27 11.21 -35.57
C ALA A 47 -12.09 12.13 -36.48
N PHE A 48 -11.77 13.43 -36.53
CA PHE A 48 -12.41 14.35 -37.47
C PHE A 48 -12.06 14.07 -38.93
N ALA A 49 -10.88 13.49 -39.19
CA ALA A 49 -10.39 13.21 -40.54
C ALA A 49 -10.66 11.77 -41.00
N PHE A 50 -10.54 10.79 -40.09
CA PHE A 50 -10.57 9.36 -40.43
C PHE A 50 -11.67 8.57 -39.69
N GLY A 51 -12.49 9.24 -38.88
CA GLY A 51 -13.62 8.65 -38.16
C GLY A 51 -13.32 8.20 -36.72
N ILE A 52 -14.38 7.92 -35.97
CA ILE A 52 -14.33 7.69 -34.52
C ILE A 52 -13.44 6.50 -34.09
N ALA A 53 -13.16 5.57 -35.00
CA ALA A 53 -12.25 4.45 -34.77
C ALA A 53 -10.80 4.89 -34.47
N MET A 54 -10.39 6.11 -34.85
CA MET A 54 -9.06 6.61 -34.51
C MET A 54 -8.87 6.90 -33.02
N VAL A 55 -9.95 7.21 -32.30
CA VAL A 55 -9.88 7.52 -30.86
C VAL A 55 -9.32 6.32 -30.05
N PRO A 56 -9.92 5.11 -30.10
CA PRO A 56 -9.37 3.97 -29.38
C PRO A 56 -8.04 3.49 -29.96
N THR A 57 -7.79 3.63 -31.27
CA THR A 57 -6.52 3.22 -31.90
C THR A 57 -5.35 4.07 -31.43
N CYS A 58 -5.47 5.40 -31.48
CA CYS A 58 -4.42 6.30 -30.99
C CYS A 58 -4.23 6.17 -29.47
N GLY A 59 -5.32 5.96 -28.71
CA GLY A 59 -5.24 5.63 -27.29
C GLY A 59 -4.43 4.36 -27.03
N ALA A 60 -4.73 3.26 -27.74
CA ALA A 60 -4.01 1.99 -27.60
C ALA A 60 -2.53 2.11 -28.00
N LEU A 61 -2.23 2.82 -29.09
CA LEU A 61 -0.87 3.11 -29.52
C LEU A 61 -0.10 3.92 -28.47
N GLY A 62 -0.72 4.96 -27.91
CA GLY A 62 -0.14 5.76 -26.83
C GLY A 62 0.14 4.94 -25.58
N ALA A 63 -0.79 4.08 -25.17
CA ALA A 63 -0.62 3.17 -24.05
C ALA A 63 0.56 2.20 -24.28
N GLY A 64 0.62 1.56 -25.44
CA GLY A 64 1.69 0.65 -25.81
C GLY A 64 3.07 1.33 -25.84
N ALA A 65 3.15 2.51 -26.47
CA ALA A 65 4.39 3.29 -26.51
C ALA A 65 4.88 3.64 -25.10
N VAL A 66 4.01 4.19 -24.25
CA VAL A 66 4.39 4.57 -22.89
C VAL A 66 4.80 3.36 -22.04
N VAL A 67 4.14 2.22 -22.15
CA VAL A 67 4.55 0.98 -21.45
C VAL A 67 5.91 0.48 -21.98
N TRP A 68 6.11 0.50 -23.29
CA TRP A 68 7.34 0.02 -23.93
C TRP A 68 8.55 0.86 -23.53
N PHE A 69 8.45 2.20 -23.65
CA PHE A 69 9.51 3.13 -23.26
C PHE A 69 9.62 3.27 -21.73
N GLY A 70 8.50 3.20 -21.02
CA GLY A 70 8.43 3.29 -19.57
C GLY A 70 9.28 2.24 -18.88
N GLY A 71 9.35 1.00 -19.40
CA GLY A 71 10.20 -0.06 -18.84
C GLY A 71 11.69 0.31 -18.79
N GLY A 72 12.18 1.11 -19.75
CA GLY A 72 13.56 1.58 -19.77
C GLY A 72 13.82 2.76 -18.84
N VAL A 73 12.84 3.66 -18.71
CA VAL A 73 12.90 4.82 -17.81
C VAL A 73 12.81 4.35 -16.35
N LEU A 74 11.94 3.39 -16.05
CA LEU A 74 11.76 2.89 -14.69
C LEU A 74 12.97 2.12 -14.17
N ARG A 75 13.70 1.39 -15.04
CA ARG A 75 15.00 0.79 -14.70
C ARG A 75 16.04 1.84 -14.27
N ARG A 76 16.01 3.03 -14.88
CA ARG A 76 16.92 4.14 -14.53
C ARG A 76 16.48 4.85 -13.25
N LEU A 77 15.18 5.11 -13.09
CA LEU A 77 14.64 5.78 -11.89
C LEU A 77 14.68 4.89 -10.64
N ARG A 78 14.60 3.57 -10.78
CA ARG A 78 14.66 2.60 -9.67
C ARG A 78 16.08 2.25 -9.20
N ARG A 79 17.15 2.85 -9.76
CA ARG A 79 18.53 2.57 -9.33
C ARG A 79 18.73 3.06 -7.88
N GLY A 80 18.67 2.14 -6.92
CA GLY A 80 18.97 2.37 -5.50
C GLY A 80 17.82 2.91 -4.64
N ARG A 81 16.56 2.88 -5.09
CA ARG A 81 15.41 3.39 -4.32
C ARG A 81 14.35 2.29 -4.06
N PRO A 82 13.79 2.19 -2.84
CA PRO A 82 12.81 1.16 -2.47
C PRO A 82 11.48 1.33 -3.24
N GLU A 83 10.79 0.24 -3.52
CA GLU A 83 9.58 0.20 -4.39
C GLU A 83 8.40 1.05 -3.90
N THR A 84 8.30 1.32 -2.60
CA THR A 84 7.26 2.19 -2.04
C THR A 84 7.53 3.68 -2.28
N TRP A 85 8.76 4.05 -2.65
CA TRP A 85 9.16 5.45 -2.81
C TRP A 85 8.41 6.14 -3.94
N LEU A 86 8.25 5.47 -5.10
CA LEU A 86 7.57 6.06 -6.26
C LEU A 86 6.09 6.31 -5.97
N TYR A 87 5.41 5.33 -5.39
CA TYR A 87 4.02 5.48 -4.97
C TYR A 87 3.86 6.63 -3.98
N ARG A 88 4.73 6.71 -2.96
CA ARG A 88 4.73 7.82 -2.00
C ARG A 88 5.03 9.16 -2.65
N ARG A 89 5.95 9.24 -3.61
CA ARG A 89 6.31 10.47 -4.29
C ARG A 89 5.19 10.98 -5.20
N ILE A 90 4.54 10.08 -5.94
CA ILE A 90 3.37 10.39 -6.76
C ILE A 90 2.23 10.82 -5.85
N ALA A 91 1.92 10.03 -4.81
CA ALA A 91 0.86 10.37 -3.86
C ALA A 91 1.12 11.70 -3.13
N TRP A 92 2.38 12.01 -2.79
CA TRP A 92 2.76 13.30 -2.23
C TRP A 92 2.62 14.43 -3.25
N SER A 93 3.00 14.22 -4.51
CA SER A 93 2.84 15.21 -5.57
C SER A 93 1.37 15.49 -5.89
N LEU A 94 0.49 14.48 -5.85
CA LEU A 94 -0.95 14.67 -5.99
C LEU A 94 -1.54 15.38 -4.78
N ALA A 95 -1.10 15.03 -3.56
CA ALA A 95 -1.51 15.70 -2.33
C ALA A 95 -1.17 17.20 -2.36
N LEU A 96 0.04 17.55 -2.84
CA LEU A 96 0.45 18.95 -3.01
C LEU A 96 -0.32 19.69 -4.09
N ARG A 97 -0.84 19.00 -5.11
CA ARG A 97 -1.66 19.58 -6.18
C ARG A 97 -3.16 19.66 -5.83
N GLY A 98 -3.54 19.36 -4.58
CA GLY A 98 -4.93 19.43 -4.12
C GLY A 98 -5.80 18.25 -4.55
N PHE A 99 -5.24 17.23 -5.22
CA PHE A 99 -5.98 16.00 -5.49
C PHE A 99 -6.08 15.18 -4.21
N ALA A 100 -7.32 14.75 -3.88
CA ALA A 100 -7.66 13.99 -2.69
C ALA A 100 -6.85 12.69 -2.60
N SER A 101 -5.69 12.78 -1.98
CA SER A 101 -4.85 11.63 -1.66
C SER A 101 -5.49 10.98 -0.43
N ARG A 102 -6.02 9.77 -0.60
CA ARG A 102 -6.67 8.98 0.49
C ARG A 102 -5.75 8.79 1.70
N HIS A 103 -4.45 8.98 1.52
CA HIS A 103 -3.45 9.05 2.58
C HIS A 103 -3.22 10.51 3.00
N ARG A 104 -3.66 10.85 4.21
CA ARG A 104 -3.37 12.14 4.86
C ARG A 104 -1.88 12.17 5.19
N PHE A 105 -1.06 12.66 4.25
CA PHE A 105 0.36 12.89 4.51
C PHE A 105 0.50 14.07 5.48
N ILE A 106 1.33 13.89 6.50
CA ILE A 106 1.69 14.99 7.40
C ILE A 106 2.62 15.91 6.60
N THR A 107 2.08 17.01 6.09
CA THR A 107 2.84 18.07 5.39
C THR A 107 3.41 19.11 6.34
N GLN A 108 3.08 19.01 7.63
CA GLN A 108 3.58 19.92 8.66
C GLN A 108 4.97 19.48 9.11
N SER A 109 5.96 20.34 8.88
CA SER A 109 7.26 20.24 9.53
C SER A 109 7.18 20.94 10.88
N ALA A 110 7.33 20.19 11.97
CA ALA A 110 7.49 20.74 13.31
C ALA A 110 8.93 20.52 13.78
N ILE A 111 9.45 21.45 14.59
CA ILE A 111 10.74 21.26 15.27
C ILE A 111 10.53 20.24 16.40
N TYR A 112 11.21 19.10 16.31
CA TYR A 112 11.18 18.10 17.37
C TYR A 112 12.04 18.56 18.55
N GLY A 113 11.40 18.95 19.66
CA GLY A 113 12.07 19.19 20.93
C GLY A 113 12.14 17.92 21.78
N THR A 114 13.32 17.49 22.20
CA THR A 114 13.50 16.34 23.10
C THR A 114 13.29 16.74 24.57
N ARG A 115 12.08 17.21 24.93
CA ARG A 115 11.75 17.48 26.33
C ARG A 115 11.29 16.18 26.99
N ARG A 116 12.13 15.58 27.84
CA ARG A 116 11.74 14.42 28.65
C ARG A 116 10.77 14.86 29.74
N TYR A 117 9.51 14.42 29.69
CA TYR A 117 8.58 14.58 30.80
C TYR A 117 8.99 13.64 31.94
N ALA A 118 9.81 14.14 32.88
CA ALA A 118 10.19 13.44 34.10
C ALA A 118 8.99 12.99 34.96
N SER A 119 7.80 13.58 34.72
CA SER A 119 6.56 13.31 35.44
C SER A 119 6.00 11.90 35.24
N VAL A 120 6.30 11.21 34.13
CA VAL A 120 5.81 9.83 33.91
C VAL A 120 6.53 8.81 34.79
N ARG A 121 7.80 9.08 35.15
CA ARG A 121 8.58 8.21 36.05
C ARG A 121 8.16 8.37 37.51
N ALA A 122 7.72 9.57 37.91
CA ALA A 122 7.23 9.82 39.27
C ALA A 122 5.89 9.13 39.54
N LYS A 123 4.94 9.16 38.58
CA LYS A 123 3.64 8.46 38.71
C LYS A 123 3.78 6.95 38.88
N ARG A 124 4.76 6.32 38.23
CA ARG A 124 4.98 4.86 38.33
C ARG A 124 5.65 4.44 39.64
N ARG A 125 6.31 5.37 40.35
CA ARG A 125 6.95 5.13 41.66
C ARG A 125 6.01 5.37 42.84
N ALA A 126 4.95 6.16 42.63
CA ALA A 126 3.90 6.45 43.62
C ALA A 126 2.72 5.47 43.55
N GLN A 127 2.83 4.37 42.80
CA GLN A 127 1.89 3.25 42.88
C GLN A 127 2.46 2.25 43.90
N PRO A 128 2.14 2.37 45.20
CA PRO A 128 2.45 1.31 46.14
C PRO A 128 1.71 0.05 45.69
N ALA A 129 2.39 -1.08 45.80
CA ALA A 129 1.86 -2.39 45.48
C ALA A 129 0.63 -2.69 46.36
N SER A 130 -0.57 -2.39 45.86
CA SER A 130 -1.80 -2.98 46.36
C SER A 130 -1.87 -4.41 45.84
N SER A 131 -1.17 -5.29 46.53
CA SER A 131 -1.38 -6.73 46.50
C SER A 131 -2.81 -7.04 46.93
N THR A 132 -3.74 -7.26 46.00
CA THR A 132 -5.00 -7.93 46.30
C THR A 132 -5.53 -8.69 45.08
N GLN A 133 -5.43 -10.02 45.23
CA GLN A 133 -6.26 -11.07 44.65
C GLN A 133 -6.16 -11.42 43.15
N PHE A 134 -5.44 -12.52 42.92
CA PHE A 134 -5.89 -13.61 42.05
C PHE A 134 -7.37 -13.92 42.34
N GLN A 135 -8.25 -13.57 41.41
CA GLN A 135 -9.62 -14.10 41.38
C GLN A 135 -9.72 -15.06 40.20
N SER A 136 -9.60 -16.35 40.52
CA SER A 136 -9.94 -17.45 39.63
C SER A 136 -11.46 -17.46 39.43
N THR A 137 -11.95 -16.83 38.38
CA THR A 137 -13.32 -17.07 37.89
C THR A 137 -13.24 -17.97 36.66
N GLN A 138 -13.28 -19.26 36.97
CA GLN A 138 -13.54 -20.37 36.07
C GLN A 138 -14.83 -20.08 35.26
N PRO A 139 -14.81 -20.05 33.91
CA PRO A 139 -16.04 -19.98 33.15
C PRO A 139 -16.71 -21.35 33.19
N THR A 140 -17.84 -21.40 33.89
CA THR A 140 -18.81 -22.49 33.95
C THR A 140 -19.19 -22.92 32.53
N GLN A 141 -18.92 -24.19 32.19
CA GLN A 141 -19.40 -24.80 30.94
C GLN A 141 -20.94 -24.81 30.94
N PRO A 142 -21.62 -24.30 29.91
CA PRO A 142 -23.03 -24.56 29.74
C PRO A 142 -23.21 -26.01 29.26
N THR A 143 -23.79 -26.84 30.13
CA THR A 143 -24.30 -28.17 29.86
C THR A 143 -25.21 -28.17 28.63
N GLN A 144 -24.69 -28.63 27.48
CA GLN A 144 -25.51 -28.84 26.30
C GLN A 144 -26.36 -30.11 26.51
N LYS A 145 -27.61 -29.90 26.91
CA LYS A 145 -28.62 -30.94 27.12
C LYS A 145 -29.05 -31.47 25.74
N ILE A 146 -28.42 -32.55 25.28
CA ILE A 146 -28.80 -33.27 24.06
C ILE A 146 -30.20 -33.87 24.28
N ARG A 147 -31.22 -33.21 23.72
CA ARG A 147 -32.58 -33.72 23.61
C ARG A 147 -32.64 -34.65 22.39
N LYS A 148 -32.44 -35.96 22.60
CA LYS A 148 -32.84 -36.98 21.62
C LYS A 148 -34.37 -37.04 21.59
N GLY A 149 -34.96 -36.48 20.53
CA GLY A 149 -36.35 -36.72 20.17
C GLY A 149 -36.47 -38.11 19.55
N SER A 150 -37.16 -38.99 20.25
CA SER A 150 -37.81 -40.19 19.73
C SER A 150 -39.13 -39.76 19.10
N GLY A 151 -39.51 -40.34 17.95
CA GLY A 151 -40.84 -40.16 17.39
C GLY A 151 -40.99 -40.63 15.96
N SER A 152 -41.45 -41.89 15.85
CA SER A 152 -42.17 -42.56 14.75
C SER A 152 -41.44 -42.87 13.44
#